data_AF-A0A9P8I7J5-F1
#
_entry.id   AF-A0A9P8I7J5-F1
#
_cell.length_a   1.000
_cell.length_b   1.000
_cell.length_c   1.000
_cell.angle_alpha   90.00
_cell.angle_beta   90.00
_cell.angle_gamma   90.00
#
_symmetry.space_group_name_H-M   'P 1'
#
loop_
_entity.id
_entity.type
_entity.pdbx_description
1 polymer ?
#
loop_
_entity_poly.entity_id
_entity_poly.type
_entity_poly.pdbx_seq_one_letter_code
_entity_poly.pdbx_strand_id
1 'polypeptide(L)'
;MPNSTSAASMVVEWTSSNQDLGKTDYYLLNKRIAILCILLQSAGHLYFMTLPTCQGYIHWSRTQFALIYNIPPFADSQRDPCSLYSMLRPNKRSIRTEKGRQLRPSLEQRYALAAAFAKGVLSLLSPGRVHKALNNRNVMFFYETDSIEAVDFHRPRFLDFGAARREQPSERTIDVRSLEPPLRLRQHPELRQGTHRRFERRYDIYSAGIILFEIGMW
;
A
#
# COMPACT_ATOMS: atom_id res chain seq x y z
N MET A 1 29.54 0.56 -29.67
CA MET A 1 28.19 1.10 -29.38
C MET A 1 27.89 0.80 -27.93
N PRO A 2 27.90 1.78 -27.01
CA PRO A 2 27.51 1.51 -25.63
C PRO A 2 26.00 1.26 -25.59
N ASN A 3 25.61 0.11 -25.06
CA ASN A 3 24.22 -0.20 -24.74
C ASN A 3 23.68 0.91 -23.83
N SER A 4 22.77 1.74 -24.34
CA SER A 4 21.96 2.61 -23.50
C SER A 4 21.08 1.72 -22.63
N THR A 5 21.55 1.41 -21.43
CA THR A 5 20.72 0.85 -20.36
C THR A 5 19.61 1.85 -20.10
N SER A 6 18.44 1.62 -20.70
CA SER A 6 17.22 2.34 -20.36
C SER A 6 17.01 2.18 -18.85
N ALA A 7 16.95 3.30 -18.13
CA ALA A 7 16.71 3.28 -16.69
C ALA A 7 15.31 2.69 -16.45
N ALA A 8 15.23 1.54 -15.79
CA ALA A 8 13.95 0.93 -15.45
C ALA A 8 13.21 1.81 -14.44
N SER A 9 12.00 2.26 -14.79
CA SER A 9 11.11 2.97 -13.86
C SER A 9 10.63 2.02 -12.76
N MET A 10 10.71 2.46 -11.50
CA MET A 10 10.37 1.68 -10.32
C MET A 10 9.56 2.52 -9.33
N VAL A 11 8.75 1.86 -8.50
CA VAL A 11 8.07 2.50 -7.38
C VAL A 11 8.91 2.33 -6.13
N VAL A 12 9.27 3.44 -5.49
CA VAL A 12 10.06 3.44 -4.25
C VAL A 12 9.17 3.87 -3.09
N GLU A 13 8.96 2.96 -2.14
CA GLU A 13 8.19 3.22 -0.92
C GLU A 13 9.14 3.46 0.24
N TRP A 14 9.25 4.72 0.66
CA TRP A 14 10.02 5.10 1.84
C TRP A 14 9.23 4.86 3.12
N THR A 15 9.84 4.14 4.06
CA THR A 15 9.33 3.99 5.42
C THR A 15 10.32 4.59 6.41
N SER A 16 9.83 5.44 7.30
CA SER A 16 10.61 6.05 8.37
C SER A 16 9.94 5.86 9.73
N SER A 17 10.72 5.51 10.75
CA SER A 17 10.25 5.58 12.14
C SER A 17 10.56 6.95 12.73
N ASN A 18 9.53 7.66 13.21
CA ASN A 18 9.66 8.95 13.88
C ASN A 18 10.03 8.84 15.37
N GLN A 19 10.08 7.62 15.92
CA GLN A 19 10.48 7.37 17.30
C GLN A 19 11.91 6.85 17.35
N ASP A 20 12.63 7.25 18.40
CA ASP A 20 13.92 6.66 18.77
C ASP A 20 13.72 5.17 19.09
N LEU A 21 13.89 4.34 18.07
CA LEU A 21 13.82 2.90 18.22
C LEU A 21 15.02 2.43 19.05
N GLY A 22 14.75 1.67 20.11
CA GLY A 22 15.77 0.94 20.84
C GLY A 22 16.54 -0.02 19.92
N LYS A 23 17.77 -0.39 20.27
CA LYS A 23 18.65 -1.26 19.46
C LYS A 23 17.97 -2.58 19.03
N THR A 24 17.14 -3.16 19.91
CA THR A 24 16.42 -4.42 19.64
C THR A 24 15.31 -4.25 18.60
N ASP A 25 14.54 -3.16 18.66
CA ASP A 25 13.45 -2.91 17.69
C ASP A 25 14.00 -2.61 16.30
N TYR A 26 15.15 -1.94 16.23
CA TYR A 26 15.91 -1.75 15.00
C TYR A 26 16.29 -3.09 14.33
N TYR A 27 16.93 -4.00 15.07
CA TYR A 27 17.35 -5.29 14.52
C TYR A 27 16.13 -6.09 14.01
N LEU A 28 15.04 -6.07 14.78
CA LEU A 28 13.80 -6.72 14.40
C LEU A 28 13.17 -6.13 13.14
N LEU A 29 13.15 -4.80 13.01
CA LEU A 29 12.61 -4.11 11.84
C LEU A 29 13.39 -4.47 10.57
N ASN A 30 14.73 -4.40 10.62
CA ASN A 30 15.59 -4.78 9.50
C ASN A 30 15.39 -6.22 9.05
N LYS A 31 15.33 -7.16 10.01
CA LYS A 31 15.05 -8.57 9.69
C LYS A 31 13.68 -8.74 9.03
N ARG A 32 12.66 -8.00 9.47
CA ARG A 32 11.31 -8.06 8.89
C ARG A 32 11.25 -7.52 7.47
N ILE A 33 11.93 -6.41 7.19
CA ILE A 33 11.98 -5.82 5.84
C ILE A 33 12.62 -6.79 4.86
N ALA A 34 13.75 -7.42 5.25
CA ALA A 34 14.41 -8.42 4.43
C ALA A 34 13.49 -9.62 4.13
N ILE A 35 12.82 -10.17 5.15
CA ILE A 35 11.86 -11.28 4.98
C ILE A 35 10.69 -10.85 4.11
N LEU A 36 10.16 -9.64 4.31
CA LEU A 36 9.05 -9.11 3.55
C LEU A 36 9.41 -8.94 2.07
N CYS A 37 10.60 -8.45 1.76
CA CYS A 37 11.12 -8.34 0.40
C CYS A 37 11.10 -9.71 -0.28
N ILE A 38 11.63 -10.76 0.37
CA ILE A 38 11.63 -12.14 -0.14
C ILE A 38 10.19 -12.66 -0.35
N LEU A 39 9.31 -12.39 0.60
CA LEU A 39 7.91 -12.81 0.50
C LEU A 39 7.18 -12.09 -0.64
N LEU A 40 7.44 -10.81 -0.86
CA LEU A 40 6.81 -10.05 -1.96
C LEU A 40 7.44 -10.37 -3.32
N GLN A 41 8.72 -10.73 -3.37
CA GLN A 41 9.37 -11.29 -4.57
C GLN A 41 8.69 -12.59 -5.01
N SER A 42 8.36 -13.47 -4.05
CA SER A 42 7.70 -14.75 -4.31
C SER A 42 6.17 -14.66 -4.44
N ALA A 43 5.56 -13.59 -3.91
CA ALA A 43 4.11 -13.37 -3.97
C ALA A 43 3.61 -12.86 -5.32
N GLY A 44 4.50 -12.48 -6.27
CA GLY A 44 4.16 -12.00 -7.62
C GLY A 44 3.43 -13.01 -8.54
N HIS A 45 2.81 -14.05 -7.98
CA HIS A 45 2.07 -15.07 -8.71
C HIS A 45 0.64 -14.62 -9.04
N LEU A 46 0.04 -15.19 -10.09
CA LEU A 46 -1.30 -14.90 -10.63
C LEU A 46 -2.45 -14.86 -9.59
N TYR A 47 -2.27 -15.46 -8.41
CA TYR A 47 -3.27 -15.51 -7.34
C TYR A 47 -3.31 -14.24 -6.46
N PHE A 48 -2.29 -13.38 -6.56
CA PHE A 48 -2.12 -12.21 -5.69
C PHE A 48 -1.96 -10.92 -6.49
N MET A 49 -2.85 -10.70 -7.46
CA MET A 49 -2.73 -9.56 -8.39
C MET A 49 -2.73 -8.17 -7.72
N THR A 50 -3.17 -8.07 -6.46
CA THR A 50 -3.14 -6.83 -5.68
C THR A 50 -1.83 -6.60 -4.93
N LEU A 51 -0.96 -7.61 -4.81
CA LEU A 51 0.34 -7.47 -4.17
C LEU A 51 1.37 -6.98 -5.20
N PRO A 52 2.26 -6.05 -4.82
CA PRO A 52 3.32 -5.57 -5.70
C PRO A 52 4.44 -6.60 -5.75
N THR A 53 5.10 -6.70 -6.91
CA THR A 53 6.32 -7.47 -7.03
C THR A 53 7.47 -6.64 -6.50
N CYS A 54 7.97 -7.00 -5.32
CA CYS A 54 9.16 -6.36 -4.74
C CYS A 54 10.41 -6.83 -5.48
N GLN A 55 11.31 -5.91 -5.82
CA GLN A 55 12.62 -6.22 -6.42
C GLN A 55 13.72 -6.23 -5.36
N GLY A 56 13.60 -5.37 -4.35
CA GLY A 56 14.64 -5.21 -3.34
C GLY A 56 14.24 -4.21 -2.27
N TYR A 57 15.20 -3.87 -1.42
CA TYR A 57 15.06 -2.80 -0.44
C TYR A 57 16.36 -2.00 -0.32
N ILE A 58 16.22 -0.72 0.02
CA ILE A 58 17.33 0.20 0.30
C ILE A 58 17.36 0.44 1.80
N HIS A 59 18.54 0.31 2.40
CA HIS A 59 18.76 0.76 3.77
C HIS A 59 19.47 2.11 3.73
N TRP A 60 18.74 3.19 4.03
CA TRP A 60 19.27 4.56 3.94
C TRP A 60 19.88 5.04 5.25
N SER A 61 19.19 4.77 6.36
CA SER A 61 19.67 5.13 7.69
C SER A 61 19.13 4.14 8.74
N ARG A 62 19.47 4.37 10.01
CA ARG A 62 19.06 3.51 11.12
C ARG A 62 17.54 3.38 11.27
N THR A 63 16.77 4.34 10.79
CA THR A 63 15.30 4.36 10.92
C THR A 63 14.60 4.56 9.58
N GLN A 64 15.35 4.61 8.47
CA GLN A 64 14.83 4.87 7.13
C GLN A 64 15.28 3.79 6.16
N PHE A 65 14.29 3.19 5.52
CA PHE A 65 14.48 2.20 4.49
C PHE A 65 13.46 2.44 3.38
N ALA A 66 13.71 1.85 2.22
CA ALA A 66 12.76 1.83 1.14
C ALA A 66 12.54 0.42 0.62
N LEU A 67 11.30 0.08 0.29
CA LEU A 67 11.00 -1.09 -0.54
C LEU A 67 10.93 -0.62 -2.00
N ILE A 68 11.51 -1.42 -2.90
CA ILE A 68 11.53 -1.15 -4.34
C ILE A 68 10.59 -2.14 -5.00
N TYR A 69 9.60 -1.63 -5.72
CA TYR A 69 8.64 -2.44 -6.47
C TYR A 69 8.76 -2.22 -7.96
N ASN A 70 8.54 -3.30 -8.72
CA ASN A 70 8.39 -3.22 -10.16
C ASN A 70 7.08 -2.51 -10.50
N ILE A 71 7.12 -1.68 -11.55
CA ILE A 71 5.92 -1.21 -12.21
C ILE A 71 5.23 -2.43 -12.87
N PRO A 72 3.90 -2.60 -12.74
CA PRO A 72 3.21 -3.70 -13.40
C PRO A 72 3.46 -3.71 -14.91
N PRO A 73 3.59 -4.88 -15.58
CA PRO A 73 3.93 -4.93 -17.00
C PRO A 73 2.94 -4.23 -17.94
N PHE A 74 1.69 -4.06 -17.50
CA PHE A 74 0.64 -3.36 -18.27
C PHE A 74 0.72 -1.83 -18.14
N ALA A 75 1.49 -1.32 -17.19
CA ALA A 75 1.46 0.07 -16.80
C ALA A 75 2.45 0.92 -17.60
N ASP A 76 2.02 2.14 -17.93
CA ASP A 76 2.87 3.18 -18.51
C ASP A 76 3.93 3.63 -17.51
N SER A 77 5.18 3.27 -17.80
CA SER A 77 6.35 3.61 -16.99
C SER A 77 6.66 5.11 -16.92
N GLN A 78 6.05 5.93 -17.80
CA GLN A 78 6.24 7.38 -17.86
C GLN A 78 5.17 8.16 -17.10
N ARG A 79 4.11 7.50 -16.61
CA ARG A 79 3.04 8.13 -15.84
C ARG A 79 3.10 7.74 -14.37
N ASP A 80 3.09 8.74 -13.51
CA ASP A 80 3.04 8.53 -12.07
C ASP A 80 1.77 7.76 -11.67
N PRO A 81 1.87 6.72 -10.82
CA PRO A 81 0.69 6.06 -10.28
C PRO A 81 -0.11 7.01 -9.39
N CYS A 82 -1.38 6.67 -9.19
CA CYS A 82 -2.30 7.47 -8.39
C CYS A 82 -2.92 6.62 -7.28
N SER A 83 -3.16 7.25 -6.12
CA SER A 83 -3.78 6.60 -4.98
C SER A 83 -5.31 6.72 -5.02
N LEU A 84 -6.02 5.80 -4.35
CA LEU A 84 -7.45 5.94 -4.11
C LEU A 84 -7.76 7.27 -3.39
N TYR A 85 -6.91 7.70 -2.46
CA TYR A 85 -7.04 8.98 -1.77
C TYR A 85 -7.07 10.18 -2.75
N SER A 86 -6.20 10.21 -3.75
CA SER A 86 -6.20 11.28 -4.77
C SER A 86 -7.50 11.29 -5.58
N MET A 87 -8.08 10.12 -5.86
CA MET A 87 -9.29 9.99 -6.66
C MET A 87 -10.56 10.41 -5.91
N LEU A 88 -10.68 10.01 -4.64
CA LEU A 88 -11.90 10.21 -3.84
C LEU A 88 -12.20 11.68 -3.52
N ARG A 89 -11.17 12.50 -3.24
CA ARG A 89 -11.37 13.87 -2.73
C ARG A 89 -11.14 14.90 -3.81
N PRO A 90 -12.01 15.91 -3.99
CA PRO A 90 -11.70 17.09 -4.78
C PRO A 90 -10.48 17.79 -4.18
N ASN A 91 -9.34 17.70 -4.84
CA ASN A 91 -8.10 18.37 -4.47
C ASN A 91 -7.21 18.53 -5.70
N LYS A 92 -6.08 19.24 -5.57
CA LYS A 92 -5.17 19.51 -6.69
C LYS A 92 -4.59 18.25 -7.36
N ARG A 93 -4.63 17.10 -6.66
CA ARG A 93 -4.16 15.79 -7.16
C ARG A 93 -5.31 14.89 -7.62
N SER A 94 -6.54 15.39 -7.69
CA SER A 94 -7.66 14.62 -8.26
C SER A 94 -7.45 14.39 -9.74
N ILE A 95 -7.74 13.15 -10.16
CA ILE A 95 -7.75 12.80 -11.57
C ILE A 95 -8.97 13.46 -12.22
N ARG A 96 -8.76 14.05 -13.40
CA ARG A 96 -9.80 14.66 -14.20
C ARG A 96 -9.94 13.89 -15.51
N THR A 97 -11.16 13.85 -16.04
CA THR A 97 -11.49 13.36 -17.38
C THR A 97 -10.99 14.35 -18.45
N GLU A 98 -11.04 13.96 -19.73
CA GLU A 98 -10.73 14.85 -20.88
C GLU A 98 -11.48 16.20 -20.81
N LYS A 99 -12.72 16.17 -20.31
CA LYS A 99 -13.59 17.35 -20.13
C LYS A 99 -13.25 18.19 -18.90
N GLY A 100 -12.14 17.94 -18.22
CA GLY A 100 -11.74 18.60 -16.98
C GLY A 100 -12.67 18.33 -15.79
N ARG A 101 -13.54 17.32 -15.84
CA ARG A 101 -14.39 16.97 -14.68
C ARG A 101 -13.66 15.99 -13.79
N GLN A 102 -13.91 16.01 -12.48
CA GLN A 102 -13.34 15.00 -11.59
C GLN A 102 -13.78 13.61 -12.05
N LEU A 103 -12.85 12.65 -12.06
CA LEU A 103 -13.15 11.26 -12.35
C LEU A 103 -14.22 10.75 -11.39
N ARG A 104 -15.36 10.32 -11.93
CA ARG A 104 -16.45 9.68 -11.20
C ARG A 104 -16.70 8.31 -11.80
N PRO A 105 -16.27 7.22 -11.13
CA PRO A 105 -16.46 5.89 -11.64
C PRO A 105 -17.94 5.51 -11.68
N SER A 106 -18.30 4.63 -12.61
CA SER A 106 -19.63 4.03 -12.63
C SER A 106 -19.87 3.16 -11.39
N LEU A 107 -21.11 2.74 -11.17
CA LEU A 107 -21.43 1.80 -10.09
C LEU A 107 -20.68 0.47 -10.28
N GLU A 108 -20.63 -0.04 -11.50
CA GLU A 108 -19.93 -1.27 -11.89
C GLU A 108 -18.43 -1.16 -11.61
N GLN A 109 -17.81 -0.02 -11.95
CA GLN A 109 -16.39 0.24 -11.65
C GLN A 109 -16.11 0.28 -10.14
N ARG A 110 -17.02 0.87 -9.34
CA ARG A 110 -16.91 0.84 -7.86
C ARG A 110 -17.04 -0.58 -7.31
N TYR A 111 -17.96 -1.39 -7.84
CA TYR A 111 -18.09 -2.80 -7.45
C TYR A 111 -16.86 -3.62 -7.83
N ALA A 112 -16.33 -3.41 -9.04
CA ALA A 112 -15.10 -4.05 -9.50
C ALA A 112 -13.93 -3.73 -8.55
N LEU A 113 -13.76 -2.45 -8.20
CA LEU A 113 -12.76 -2.01 -7.25
C LEU A 113 -12.97 -2.65 -5.87
N ALA A 114 -14.19 -2.60 -5.33
CA ALA A 114 -14.49 -3.19 -4.02
C ALA A 114 -14.19 -4.69 -3.98
N ALA A 115 -14.55 -5.43 -5.03
CA ALA A 115 -14.27 -6.85 -5.16
C ALA A 115 -12.77 -7.15 -5.27
N ALA A 116 -12.04 -6.41 -6.09
CA ALA A 116 -10.59 -6.55 -6.24
C ALA A 116 -9.86 -6.22 -4.92
N PHE A 117 -10.26 -5.13 -4.26
CA PHE A 117 -9.76 -4.73 -2.95
C PHE A 117 -10.01 -5.80 -1.90
N ALA A 118 -11.23 -6.32 -1.79
CA ALA A 118 -11.58 -7.36 -0.81
C ALA A 118 -10.79 -8.65 -1.03
N LYS A 119 -10.61 -9.08 -2.30
CA LYS A 119 -9.73 -10.21 -2.66
C LYS A 119 -8.30 -9.95 -2.21
N GLY A 120 -7.78 -8.74 -2.43
CA GLY A 120 -6.45 -8.37 -1.99
C GLY A 120 -6.27 -8.39 -0.47
N VAL A 121 -7.27 -7.93 0.29
CA VAL A 121 -7.26 -7.99 1.76
C VAL A 121 -7.29 -9.44 2.24
N LEU A 122 -8.12 -10.29 1.62
CA LEU A 122 -8.14 -11.72 1.92
C LEU A 122 -6.77 -12.35 1.68
N SER A 123 -6.17 -12.11 0.52
CA SER A 123 -4.83 -12.58 0.16
C SER A 123 -3.76 -12.14 1.15
N LEU A 124 -3.85 -10.89 1.62
CA LEU A 124 -2.89 -10.32 2.55
C LEU A 124 -2.98 -10.93 3.95
N LEU A 125 -4.21 -11.15 4.44
CA LEU A 125 -4.44 -11.62 5.80
C LEU A 125 -4.39 -13.17 5.90
N SER A 126 -4.63 -13.90 4.80
CA SER A 126 -4.66 -15.38 4.80
C SER A 126 -3.39 -16.07 5.34
N PRO A 127 -2.16 -15.59 5.03
CA PRO A 127 -0.92 -16.20 5.57
C PRO A 127 -0.66 -15.97 7.06
N GLY A 128 -1.65 -15.46 7.81
CA GLY A 128 -1.49 -15.09 9.22
C GLY A 128 -0.55 -13.90 9.40
N ARG A 129 -0.73 -12.85 8.58
CA ARG A 129 0.04 -11.60 8.66
C ARG A 129 -0.92 -10.43 8.88
N VAL A 130 -0.40 -9.38 9.50
CA VAL A 130 -1.08 -8.08 9.65
C VAL A 130 -0.33 -7.03 8.83
N HIS A 131 -1.06 -6.21 8.07
CA HIS A 131 -0.53 -5.14 7.23
C HIS A 131 -0.09 -3.94 8.06
N LYS A 132 -0.95 -3.54 9.01
CA LYS A 132 -0.77 -2.39 9.91
C LYS A 132 -0.87 -1.01 9.28
N ALA A 133 -0.86 -0.90 7.96
CA ALA A 133 -0.92 0.36 7.25
C ALA A 133 -2.00 0.39 6.15
N LEU A 134 -3.05 -0.43 6.25
CA LEU A 134 -4.11 -0.44 5.26
C LEU A 134 -4.89 0.90 5.32
N ASN A 135 -4.77 1.72 4.27
CA ASN A 135 -5.47 2.99 4.12
C ASN A 135 -5.60 3.35 2.63
N ASN A 136 -6.45 4.33 2.29
CA ASN A 136 -6.71 4.73 0.91
C ASN A 136 -5.54 5.43 0.20
N ARG A 137 -4.49 5.85 0.89
CA ARG A 137 -3.25 6.34 0.24
C ARG A 137 -2.38 5.19 -0.26
N ASN A 138 -2.54 4.02 0.34
CA ASN A 138 -1.75 2.83 0.06
C ASN A 138 -2.44 1.86 -0.90
N VAL A 139 -3.59 2.25 -1.45
CA VAL A 139 -4.24 1.58 -2.58
C VAL A 139 -3.90 2.38 -3.83
N MET A 140 -3.00 1.85 -4.64
CA MET A 140 -2.47 2.50 -5.83
C MET A 140 -3.05 1.93 -7.11
N PHE A 141 -3.09 2.77 -8.14
CA PHE A 141 -3.50 2.43 -9.48
C PHE A 141 -2.47 2.93 -10.48
N PHE A 142 -2.37 2.21 -11.59
CA PHE A 142 -1.46 2.50 -12.67
C PHE A 142 -2.25 2.71 -13.96
N TYR A 143 -1.73 3.56 -14.84
CA TYR A 143 -2.33 3.84 -16.16
C TYR A 143 -1.80 2.84 -17.18
N GLU A 144 -2.64 2.35 -18.08
CA GLU A 144 -2.19 1.49 -19.17
C GLU A 144 -1.49 2.30 -20.27
N THR A 145 -0.45 1.73 -20.89
CA THR A 145 0.38 2.37 -21.93
C THR A 145 -0.42 2.90 -23.11
N ASP A 146 -1.49 2.20 -23.50
CA ASP A 146 -2.27 2.51 -24.70
C ASP A 146 -3.62 3.19 -24.40
N SER A 147 -3.89 3.51 -23.13
CA SER A 147 -5.15 4.13 -22.70
C SER A 147 -4.89 5.51 -22.11
N ILE A 148 -5.39 6.54 -22.79
CA ILE A 148 -5.15 7.94 -22.43
C ILE A 148 -5.74 8.27 -21.04
N GLU A 149 -6.80 7.59 -20.58
CA GLU A 149 -7.49 7.96 -19.33
C GLU A 149 -8.01 6.83 -18.41
N ALA A 150 -8.00 5.56 -18.82
CA ALA A 150 -8.66 4.53 -18.01
C ALA A 150 -7.76 4.00 -16.89
N VAL A 151 -8.02 4.46 -15.67
CA VAL A 151 -7.59 3.74 -14.46
C VAL A 151 -8.29 2.38 -14.43
N ASP A 152 -7.52 1.29 -14.41
CA ASP A 152 -8.08 -0.05 -14.25
C ASP A 152 -8.42 -0.33 -12.77
N PHE A 153 -9.71 -0.24 -12.46
CA PHE A 153 -10.26 -0.53 -11.14
C PHE A 153 -10.19 -2.02 -10.74
N HIS A 154 -9.95 -2.92 -11.68
CA HIS A 154 -9.82 -4.36 -11.40
C HIS A 154 -8.45 -4.73 -10.83
N ARG A 155 -7.45 -3.85 -10.96
CA ARG A 155 -6.04 -4.16 -10.65
C ARG A 155 -5.40 -3.15 -9.68
N PRO A 156 -6.02 -2.85 -8.51
CA PRO A 156 -5.36 -2.02 -7.50
C PRO A 156 -4.09 -2.72 -6.99
N ARG A 157 -3.09 -1.96 -6.55
CA ARG A 157 -1.91 -2.45 -5.83
C ARG A 157 -1.90 -1.94 -4.41
N PHE A 158 -1.66 -2.82 -3.45
CA PHE A 158 -1.42 -2.41 -2.07
C PHE A 158 0.06 -2.05 -1.92
N LEU A 159 0.36 -0.98 -1.22
CA LEU A 159 1.70 -0.58 -0.78
C LEU A 159 1.71 -0.40 0.74
N ASP A 160 2.83 0.03 1.29
CA ASP A 160 3.09 0.29 2.72
C ASP A 160 3.20 -0.98 3.57
N PHE A 161 3.97 -1.93 3.06
CA PHE A 161 4.23 -3.18 3.77
C PHE A 161 5.33 -3.05 4.82
N GLY A 162 6.07 -1.94 4.87
CA GLY A 162 7.23 -1.77 5.76
C GLY A 162 6.95 -2.04 7.25
N ALA A 163 5.69 -1.96 7.67
CA ALA A 163 5.25 -2.27 9.03
C ALA A 163 4.82 -3.72 9.28
N ALA A 164 4.59 -4.52 8.22
CA ALA A 164 3.87 -5.78 8.26
C ALA A 164 4.59 -6.86 9.09
N ARG A 165 3.82 -7.68 9.80
CA ARG A 165 4.38 -8.75 10.65
C ARG A 165 3.52 -10.02 10.64
N ARG A 166 4.11 -11.14 11.04
CA ARG A 166 3.37 -12.39 11.30
C ARG A 166 2.51 -12.24 12.55
N GLU A 167 1.36 -12.89 12.56
CA GLU A 167 0.40 -12.96 13.66
C GLU A 167 0.79 -14.10 14.62
N GLN A 168 1.97 -14.01 15.24
CA GLN A 168 2.44 -14.99 16.24
C GLN A 168 2.62 -14.34 17.61
N PRO A 169 2.37 -15.05 18.74
CA PRO A 169 2.51 -14.51 20.09
C PRO A 169 3.89 -13.89 20.38
N SER A 170 4.96 -14.51 19.86
CA SER A 170 6.35 -14.04 19.99
C SER A 170 6.67 -12.77 19.20
N GLU A 171 5.80 -12.36 18.26
CA GLU A 171 6.05 -11.21 17.38
C GLU A 171 5.63 -9.88 18.04
N ARG A 172 6.62 -9.01 18.30
CA ARG A 172 6.40 -7.68 18.88
C ARG A 172 5.81 -6.69 17.86
N THR A 173 4.87 -5.84 18.26
CA THR A 173 4.39 -4.74 17.41
C THR A 173 5.31 -3.53 17.55
N ILE A 174 6.01 -3.18 16.48
CA ILE A 174 6.69 -1.88 16.34
C ILE A 174 5.63 -0.89 15.84
N ASP A 175 5.43 0.19 16.57
CA ASP A 175 4.44 1.20 16.21
C ASP A 175 5.07 2.22 15.26
N VAL A 176 4.69 2.15 13.99
CA VAL A 176 5.11 3.07 12.93
C VAL A 176 3.92 3.87 12.40
N ARG A 177 2.80 3.86 13.12
CA ARG A 177 1.55 4.48 12.66
C ARG A 177 1.69 6.00 12.68
N SER A 178 1.15 6.64 11.65
CA SER A 178 0.96 8.09 11.67
C SER A 178 -0.09 8.46 12.72
N LEU A 179 0.29 9.31 13.67
CA LEU A 179 -0.61 9.86 14.70
C LEU A 179 -1.31 11.15 14.21
N GLU A 180 -0.98 11.62 13.01
CA GLU A 180 -1.52 12.86 12.47
C GLU A 180 -2.83 12.63 11.70
N PRO A 181 -3.81 13.55 11.80
CA PRO A 181 -4.94 13.59 10.89
C PRO A 181 -4.49 13.76 9.42
N PRO A 182 -5.23 13.19 8.44
CA PRO A 182 -6.47 12.45 8.58
C PRO A 182 -6.26 10.94 8.79
N LEU A 183 -5.02 10.44 8.82
CA LEU A 183 -4.73 9.01 8.93
C LEU A 183 -5.12 8.44 10.29
N ARG A 184 -4.91 9.20 11.37
CA ARG A 184 -5.36 8.82 12.73
C ARG A 184 -6.86 8.53 12.81
N LEU A 185 -7.68 9.28 12.07
CA LEU A 185 -9.15 9.13 12.07
C LEU A 185 -9.63 7.86 11.36
N ARG A 186 -8.76 7.18 10.60
CA ARG A 186 -9.09 5.92 9.92
C ARG A 186 -8.64 4.68 10.70
N GLN A 187 -7.86 4.86 11.77
CA GLN A 187 -7.42 3.75 12.62
C GLN A 187 -8.58 3.26 13.50
N HIS A 188 -8.52 2.01 13.95
CA HIS A 188 -9.47 1.49 14.93
C HIS A 188 -9.49 2.36 16.21
N PRO A 189 -10.64 2.59 16.87
CA PRO A 189 -10.72 3.45 18.06
C PRO A 189 -9.74 3.08 19.18
N GLU A 190 -9.54 1.79 19.45
CA GLU A 190 -8.59 1.32 20.47
C GLU A 190 -7.13 1.64 20.14
N LEU A 191 -6.82 1.74 18.85
CA LEU A 191 -5.49 2.12 18.36
C LEU A 191 -5.23 3.63 18.53
N ARG A 192 -6.28 4.46 18.67
CA ARG A 192 -6.13 5.92 18.84
C ARG A 192 -5.80 6.34 20.27
N GLN A 193 -5.90 5.41 21.22
CA GLN A 193 -5.55 5.62 22.61
C GLN A 193 -4.02 5.76 22.73
N GLY A 194 -3.53 6.62 23.64
CA GLY A 194 -2.11 6.92 23.78
C GLY A 194 -1.24 5.77 24.31
N THR A 195 -1.85 4.65 24.71
CA THR A 195 -1.15 3.44 25.16
C THR A 195 -0.75 2.58 23.96
N HIS A 196 0.51 2.13 23.93
CA HIS A 196 0.95 1.14 22.96
C HIS A 196 0.07 -0.12 23.05
N ARG A 197 -0.46 -0.56 21.91
CA ARG A 197 -1.24 -1.79 21.80
C ARG A 197 -0.63 -2.71 20.76
N ARG A 198 -0.65 -4.01 21.05
CA ARG A 198 -0.30 -5.03 20.06
C ARG A 198 -1.30 -4.95 18.92
N PHE A 199 -0.79 -4.85 17.69
CA PHE A 199 -1.67 -4.79 16.52
C PHE A 199 -2.30 -6.15 16.26
N GLU A 200 -3.60 -6.20 16.00
CA GLU A 200 -4.35 -7.42 15.74
C GLU A 200 -4.99 -7.38 14.35
N ARG A 201 -5.27 -8.55 13.76
CA ARG A 201 -5.94 -8.66 12.46
C ARG A 201 -7.25 -7.88 12.37
N ARG A 202 -8.02 -7.79 13.47
CA ARG A 202 -9.27 -7.02 13.53
C ARG A 202 -9.09 -5.54 13.15
N TYR A 203 -7.91 -4.97 13.39
CA TYR A 203 -7.63 -3.58 13.05
C TYR A 203 -7.43 -3.38 11.54
N ASP A 204 -6.81 -4.33 10.84
CA ASP A 204 -6.76 -4.30 9.38
C ASP A 204 -8.16 -4.49 8.76
N ILE A 205 -8.99 -5.37 9.35
CA ILE A 205 -10.39 -5.57 8.93
C ILE A 205 -11.20 -4.27 9.11
N TYR A 206 -11.05 -3.58 10.24
CA TYR A 206 -11.68 -2.27 10.45
C TYR A 206 -11.28 -1.27 9.37
N SER A 207 -9.98 -1.12 9.11
CA SER A 207 -9.48 -0.22 8.06
C SER A 207 -10.00 -0.61 6.67
N ALA A 208 -10.12 -1.91 6.37
CA ALA A 208 -10.71 -2.40 5.13
C ALA A 208 -12.18 -1.97 5.00
N GLY A 209 -12.96 -2.04 6.08
CA GLY A 209 -14.35 -1.56 6.11
C GLY A 209 -14.46 -0.07 5.81
N ILE A 210 -13.56 0.76 6.36
CA ILE A 210 -13.51 2.20 6.07
C ILE A 210 -13.23 2.45 4.58
N ILE A 211 -12.29 1.73 3.98
CA ILE A 211 -11.97 1.90 2.55
C ILE A 211 -13.14 1.45 1.67
N LEU A 212 -13.80 0.32 1.99
CA LEU A 212 -14.99 -0.13 1.27
C LEU A 212 -16.12 0.89 1.35
N PHE A 213 -16.32 1.49 2.52
CA PHE A 213 -17.26 2.60 2.69
C PHE A 213 -16.88 3.81 1.83
N GLU A 214 -15.60 4.21 1.83
CA GLU A 214 -15.11 5.30 0.98
C GLU A 214 -15.33 5.01 -0.52
N ILE A 215 -15.13 3.76 -0.96
CA ILE A 215 -15.42 3.34 -2.35
C ILE A 215 -16.92 3.43 -2.64
N GLY A 216 -17.78 3.00 -1.72
CA GLY A 216 -19.24 3.06 -1.88
C GLY A 216 -19.75 4.50 -1.99
N MET A 217 -19.18 5.41 -1.20
CA MET A 217 -19.56 6.83 -1.14
C MET A 217 -18.96 7.70 -2.25
N TRP A 218 -18.06 7.15 -3.07
CA TRP A 218 -17.45 7.85 -4.21
C TRP A 218 -18.47 8.18 -5.30
#